data_AF-A0A928KXY4-F1
#
_entry.id   AF-A0A928KXY4-F1
#
_cell.length_a   1.000
_cell.length_b   1.000
_cell.length_c   1.000
_cell.angle_alpha   90.00
_cell.angle_beta   90.00
_cell.angle_gamma   90.00
#
_symmetry.space_group_name_H-M   'P 1'
#
loop_
_entity.id
_entity.type
_entity.pdbx_description
1 polymer ?
#
loop_
_entity_poly.entity_id
_entity_poly.type
_entity_poly.pdbx_seq_one_letter_code
_entity_poly.pdbx_strand_id
1 'polypeptide(L)'
;MKIKDIDKTERELLSNIKQRPALYIGTTSLEYLQHFLYGYYSAVLLRCSGEKHFILPDNFNEFVANKLLGHNDTVLNYCTLINNIESDKTKAFELFFKLLDECLIAQGFEPIE
;
A
#
# COMPACT_ATOMS: atom_id res chain seq x y z
N MET A 1 -19.56 -8.37 4.08
CA MET A 1 -18.64 -8.42 2.92
C MET A 1 -17.43 -9.23 3.35
N LYS A 2 -17.04 -10.29 2.63
CA LYS A 2 -15.80 -11.02 2.96
C LYS A 2 -14.63 -10.13 2.59
N ILE A 3 -13.78 -9.83 3.56
CA ILE A 3 -12.50 -9.17 3.33
C ILE A 3 -11.65 -10.13 2.47
N LYS A 4 -11.04 -9.60 1.40
CA LYS A 4 -10.19 -10.37 0.49
C LYS A 4 -8.73 -9.98 0.73
N ASP A 5 -7.86 -10.99 0.67
CA ASP A 5 -6.41 -10.77 0.67
C ASP A 5 -5.95 -10.14 -0.64
N ILE A 6 -4.70 -9.70 -0.66
CA ILE A 6 -3.94 -9.31 -1.85
C ILE A 6 -3.68 -10.57 -2.69
N ASP A 7 -3.86 -10.43 -4.00
CA ASP A 7 -3.61 -11.49 -4.96
C ASP A 7 -2.12 -11.91 -4.96
N LYS A 8 -1.84 -13.19 -5.26
CA LYS A 8 -0.48 -13.75 -5.14
C LYS A 8 0.56 -12.97 -5.96
N THR A 9 0.24 -12.62 -7.21
CA THR A 9 1.15 -11.90 -8.11
C THR A 9 1.46 -10.49 -7.56
N GLU A 10 0.46 -9.84 -6.99
CA GLU A 10 0.56 -8.51 -6.39
C GLU A 10 1.35 -8.55 -5.08
N ARG A 11 1.20 -9.61 -4.26
CA ARG A 11 2.07 -9.86 -3.10
C ARG A 11 3.54 -10.00 -3.52
N GLU A 12 3.81 -10.80 -4.55
CA GLU A 12 5.17 -10.98 -5.09
C GLU A 12 5.73 -9.64 -5.62
N LEU A 13 4.92 -8.85 -6.31
CA LEU A 13 5.32 -7.51 -6.78
C LEU A 13 5.67 -6.60 -5.60
N LEU A 14 4.82 -6.54 -4.57
CA LEU A 14 5.06 -5.72 -3.38
C LEU A 14 6.30 -6.16 -2.60
N SER A 15 6.52 -7.47 -2.44
CA SER A 15 7.73 -8.02 -1.83
C SER A 15 8.99 -7.61 -2.59
N ASN A 16 8.97 -7.73 -3.92
CA ASN A 16 10.09 -7.31 -4.76
C ASN A 16 10.35 -5.80 -4.68
N ILE A 17 9.31 -4.96 -4.63
CA ILE A 17 9.45 -3.51 -4.45
C ILE A 17 10.00 -3.18 -3.05
N LYS A 18 9.52 -3.85 -1.99
CA LYS A 18 10.01 -3.69 -0.61
C LYS A 18 11.51 -3.96 -0.53
N GLN A 19 11.98 -5.02 -1.17
CA GLN A 19 13.38 -5.45 -1.13
C GLN A 19 14.30 -4.62 -2.04
N ARG A 20 13.81 -4.15 -3.19
CA ARG A 20 14.62 -3.48 -4.22
C ARG A 20 13.92 -2.27 -4.83
N PRO A 21 13.52 -1.25 -4.04
CA PRO A 21 12.69 -0.15 -4.53
C PRO A 21 13.31 0.60 -5.72
N ALA A 22 14.63 0.82 -5.70
CA ALA A 22 15.33 1.48 -6.80
C ALA A 22 15.21 0.76 -8.16
N LEU A 23 15.03 -0.58 -8.17
CA LEU A 23 14.86 -1.34 -9.41
C LEU A 23 13.47 -1.12 -10.04
N TYR A 24 12.43 -0.95 -9.21
CA TYR A 24 11.05 -0.89 -9.66
C TYR A 24 10.53 0.53 -9.82
N ILE A 25 10.90 1.41 -8.87
CA ILE A 25 10.40 2.78 -8.78
C ILE A 25 11.53 3.82 -8.81
N GLY A 26 12.78 3.40 -9.08
CA GLY A 26 13.92 4.31 -9.30
C GLY A 26 14.53 4.92 -8.03
N THR A 27 13.85 4.82 -6.88
CA THR A 27 14.32 5.37 -5.60
C THR A 27 13.54 4.77 -4.41
N THR A 28 14.01 4.92 -3.18
CA THR A 28 13.26 4.57 -1.97
C THR A 28 12.41 5.77 -1.55
N SER A 29 11.17 5.85 -2.05
CA SER A 29 10.24 6.95 -1.75
C SER A 29 8.79 6.46 -1.78
N LEU A 30 8.03 6.87 -0.77
CA LEU A 30 6.61 6.56 -0.67
C LEU A 30 5.79 7.20 -1.79
N GLU A 31 6.14 8.42 -2.20
CA GLU A 31 5.47 9.12 -3.29
C GLU A 31 5.63 8.38 -4.62
N TYR A 32 6.86 7.92 -4.90
CA TYR A 32 7.16 7.17 -6.12
C TYR A 32 6.46 5.80 -6.10
N LEU A 33 6.40 5.15 -4.94
CA LEU A 33 5.61 3.94 -4.75
C LEU A 33 4.13 4.20 -5.04
N GLN A 34 3.55 5.25 -4.47
CA GLN A 34 2.14 5.60 -4.68
C GLN A 34 1.84 5.83 -6.17
N HIS A 35 2.69 6.59 -6.88
CA HIS A 35 2.54 6.80 -8.32
C HIS A 35 2.59 5.49 -9.11
N PHE A 36 3.53 4.60 -8.77
CA PHE A 36 3.62 3.29 -9.38
C PHE A 36 2.35 2.46 -9.17
N LEU A 37 1.85 2.37 -7.94
CA LEU A 37 0.66 1.59 -7.60
C LEU A 37 -0.60 2.12 -8.30
N TYR A 38 -0.78 3.44 -8.39
CA TYR A 38 -1.89 4.03 -9.15
C TYR A 38 -1.79 3.77 -10.64
N GLY A 39 -0.59 3.85 -11.22
CA GLY A 39 -0.34 3.52 -12.62
C GLY A 39 -0.64 2.05 -12.91
N TYR A 40 -0.17 1.15 -12.03
CA TYR A 40 -0.44 -0.29 -12.14
C TYR A 40 -1.94 -0.59 -12.07
N TYR A 41 -2.64 -0.06 -11.05
CA TYR A 41 -4.09 -0.22 -10.92
C TYR A 41 -4.84 0.28 -12.17
N SER A 42 -4.46 1.45 -12.68
CA SER A 42 -5.06 2.02 -13.89
C SER A 42 -4.83 1.14 -15.12
N ALA A 43 -3.62 0.58 -15.28
CA ALA A 43 -3.29 -0.31 -16.39
C ALA A 43 -4.10 -1.61 -16.32
N VAL A 44 -4.24 -2.19 -15.13
CA VAL A 44 -5.07 -3.39 -14.89
C VAL A 44 -6.53 -3.13 -15.25
N LEU A 45 -7.11 -2.02 -14.77
CA LEU A 45 -8.50 -1.66 -15.09
C LEU A 45 -8.74 -1.54 -16.60
N LEU A 46 -7.78 -0.98 -17.34
CA LEU A 46 -7.89 -0.78 -18.78
C LEU A 46 -7.72 -2.07 -19.59
N ARG A 47 -6.95 -3.05 -19.08
CA ARG A 47 -6.54 -4.24 -19.84
C ARG A 47 -7.28 -5.52 -19.45
N CYS A 48 -7.73 -5.65 -18.20
CA CYS A 48 -8.27 -6.89 -17.64
C CYS A 48 -9.81 -6.90 -17.53
N SER A 49 -10.51 -6.17 -18.41
CA SER A 49 -11.98 -6.21 -18.53
C SER A 49 -12.77 -6.03 -17.22
N GLY A 50 -12.21 -5.29 -16.25
CA GLY A 50 -12.87 -5.01 -14.96
C GLY A 50 -12.72 -6.09 -13.90
N GLU A 51 -11.83 -7.08 -14.07
CA GLU A 51 -11.41 -7.92 -12.95
C GLU A 51 -10.75 -7.04 -11.87
N LYS A 52 -11.28 -7.10 -10.66
CA LYS A 52 -10.77 -6.33 -9.53
C LYS A 52 -9.56 -7.05 -8.95
N HIS A 53 -8.37 -6.60 -9.31
CA HIS A 53 -7.12 -7.02 -8.69
C HIS A 53 -6.91 -6.24 -7.39
N PHE A 54 -6.63 -6.96 -6.31
CA PHE A 54 -6.43 -6.36 -4.99
C PHE A 54 -4.94 -6.18 -4.75
N ILE A 55 -4.41 -5.01 -5.10
CA ILE A 55 -3.00 -4.66 -4.85
C ILE A 55 -2.80 -4.21 -3.40
N LEU A 56 -3.82 -3.57 -2.82
CA LEU A 56 -3.88 -3.22 -1.41
C LEU A 56 -5.23 -3.65 -0.85
N PRO A 57 -5.34 -3.90 0.47
CA PRO A 57 -6.63 -4.12 1.12
C PRO A 57 -7.59 -2.95 0.86
N ASP A 58 -8.86 -3.23 0.58
CA ASP A 58 -9.88 -2.22 0.27
C ASP A 58 -10.02 -1.16 1.38
N ASN A 59 -9.74 -1.52 2.64
CA ASN A 59 -9.82 -0.68 3.83
C ASN A 59 -8.47 -0.11 4.28
N PHE A 60 -7.42 -0.19 3.46
CA PHE A 60 -6.07 0.18 3.88
C PHE A 60 -5.98 1.65 4.29
N ASN A 61 -6.67 2.53 3.57
CA ASN A 61 -6.65 3.96 3.89
C ASN A 61 -7.29 4.24 5.26
N GLU A 62 -8.45 3.65 5.52
CA GLU A 62 -9.17 3.76 6.80
C GLU A 62 -8.37 3.13 7.94
N PHE A 63 -7.67 2.02 7.68
CA PHE A 63 -6.77 1.41 8.65
C PHE A 63 -5.64 2.36 9.04
N VAL A 64 -4.95 2.95 8.06
CA VAL A 64 -3.86 3.91 8.30
C VAL A 64 -4.38 5.15 9.04
N ALA A 65 -5.52 5.71 8.62
CA ALA A 65 -6.13 6.85 9.30
C ALA A 65 -6.44 6.55 10.77
N ASN A 66 -7.13 5.45 11.05
CA ASN A 66 -7.40 5.03 12.43
C ASN A 66 -6.10 4.80 13.23
N LYS A 67 -5.08 4.21 12.62
CA LYS A 67 -3.80 3.90 13.28
C LYS A 67 -3.02 5.16 13.66
N LEU A 68 -2.99 6.16 12.77
CA LEU A 68 -2.16 7.36 12.94
C LEU A 68 -2.91 8.52 13.61
N LEU A 69 -4.23 8.62 13.42
CA LEU A 69 -5.06 9.72 13.94
C LEU A 69 -5.98 9.29 15.10
N GLY A 70 -6.21 7.99 15.28
CA GLY A 70 -7.22 7.46 16.22
C GLY A 70 -8.66 7.50 15.70
N HIS A 71 -8.88 7.98 14.47
CA HIS A 71 -10.15 8.00 13.75
C HIS A 71 -9.92 7.94 12.23
N ASN A 72 -10.95 7.63 11.45
CA ASN A 72 -10.90 7.63 9.98
C ASN A 72 -11.68 8.79 9.33
N ASP A 73 -12.20 9.73 10.12
CA ASP A 73 -12.84 10.95 9.63
C ASP A 73 -11.80 11.93 9.07
N THR A 74 -11.30 11.64 7.86
CA THR A 74 -10.30 12.44 7.16
C THR A 74 -10.43 12.29 5.65
N VAL A 75 -10.11 13.36 4.92
CA VAL A 75 -10.01 13.36 3.45
C VAL A 75 -8.60 13.03 2.95
N LEU A 76 -7.64 12.90 3.87
CA LEU A 76 -6.26 12.61 3.53
C LEU A 76 -6.07 11.13 3.21
N ASN A 77 -5.28 10.84 2.18
CA ASN A 77 -4.90 9.48 1.87
C ASN A 77 -3.72 9.02 2.76
N TYR A 78 -3.47 7.71 2.80
CA TYR A 78 -2.41 7.09 3.59
C TYR A 78 -1.03 7.71 3.31
N CYS A 79 -0.74 8.09 2.06
CA CYS A 79 0.55 8.67 1.68
C CYS A 79 0.74 10.04 2.34
N THR A 80 -0.27 10.91 2.26
CA THR A 80 -0.24 12.21 2.94
C THR A 80 -0.18 12.05 4.46
N LEU A 81 -0.94 11.10 5.03
CA LEU A 81 -0.91 10.83 6.46
C LEU A 81 0.46 10.40 6.95
N ILE A 82 1.11 9.47 6.23
CA ILE A 82 2.45 8.99 6.56
C ILE A 82 3.49 10.12 6.43
N ASN A 83 3.47 10.88 5.33
CA ASN A 83 4.41 11.98 5.11
C ASN A 83 4.25 13.14 6.09
N ASN A 84 3.06 13.32 6.69
CA ASN A 84 2.85 14.33 7.72
C ASN A 84 3.52 13.97 9.06
N ILE A 85 3.78 12.69 9.32
CA ILE A 85 4.40 12.21 10.57
C ILE A 85 5.86 11.79 10.41
N GLU A 86 6.27 11.41 9.20
CA GLU A 86 7.63 11.00 8.89
C GLU A 86 8.13 11.78 7.67
N SER A 87 9.17 12.59 7.88
CA SER A 87 9.74 13.48 6.87
C SER A 87 10.90 12.86 6.09
N ASP A 88 11.50 11.79 6.62
CA ASP A 88 12.50 11.00 5.92
C ASP A 88 11.83 10.06 4.92
N LYS A 89 12.16 10.21 3.64
CA LYS A 89 11.56 9.43 2.56
C LYS A 89 11.73 7.91 2.71
N THR A 90 12.89 7.49 3.23
CA THR A 90 13.20 6.07 3.42
C THR A 90 12.34 5.52 4.55
N LYS A 91 12.27 6.24 5.68
CA LYS A 91 11.46 5.83 6.81
C LYS A 91 9.96 5.88 6.51
N ALA A 92 9.50 6.84 5.71
CA ALA A 92 8.12 6.91 5.25
C ALA A 92 7.75 5.68 4.38
N PHE A 93 8.67 5.28 3.49
CA PHE A 93 8.53 4.06 2.69
C PHE A 93 8.49 2.79 3.57
N GLU A 94 9.40 2.66 4.54
CA GLU A 94 9.40 1.54 5.49
C GLU A 94 8.11 1.51 6.34
N LEU A 95 7.64 2.68 6.77
CA LEU A 95 6.41 2.82 7.55
C LEU A 95 5.18 2.40 6.75
N PHE A 96 5.13 2.68 5.45
CA PHE A 96 4.07 2.15 4.59
C PHE A 96 4.01 0.62 4.63
N PHE A 97 5.15 -0.08 4.44
CA PHE A 97 5.15 -1.55 4.46
C PHE A 97 4.83 -2.10 5.84
N LYS A 98 5.30 -1.46 6.91
CA LYS A 98 4.91 -1.81 8.27
C LYS A 98 3.39 -1.70 8.48
N LEU A 99 2.78 -0.60 8.05
CA LEU A 99 1.33 -0.40 8.17
C LEU A 99 0.54 -1.39 7.31
N LEU A 100 1.06 -1.76 6.14
CA LEU A 100 0.47 -2.78 5.28
C LEU A 100 0.51 -4.16 5.96
N ASP A 101 1.67 -4.55 6.50
CA ASP A 101 1.83 -5.80 7.24
C ASP A 101 0.87 -5.86 8.45
N GLU A 102 0.79 -4.78 9.24
CA GLU A 102 -0.17 -4.68 10.35
C GLU A 102 -1.63 -4.78 9.88
N CYS A 103 -1.97 -4.18 8.74
CA CYS A 103 -3.31 -4.20 8.16
C CYS A 103 -3.71 -5.62 7.72
N LEU A 104 -2.78 -6.35 7.09
CA LEU A 104 -2.96 -7.73 6.65
C LEU A 104 -3.13 -8.68 7.85
N ILE A 105 -2.25 -8.56 8.84
CA ILE A 105 -2.30 -9.36 10.07
C ILE A 105 -3.63 -9.14 10.81
N ALA A 106 -4.09 -7.88 10.92
CA ALA A 106 -5.37 -7.56 11.54
C ALA A 106 -6.58 -8.19 10.83
N GLN A 107 -6.42 -8.57 9.56
CA GLN A 107 -7.43 -9.24 8.74
C GLN A 107 -7.24 -10.76 8.66
N GLY A 108 -6.22 -11.30 9.34
CA GLY A 108 -5.90 -12.73 9.36
C GLY A 108 -5.09 -13.22 8.16
N PHE A 109 -4.38 -12.33 7.48
CA PHE A 109 -3.48 -12.67 6.37
C PHE A 109 -2.01 -12.52 6.76
N GLU A 110 -1.12 -13.15 6.00
CA GLU A 110 0.33 -13.07 6.20
C GLU A 110 0.88 -11.68 5.79
N PRO A 111 1.97 -11.20 6.41
CA PRO A 111 2.64 -9.97 5.99
C PRO A 111 3.26 -10.11 4.58
N ILE A 112 3.78 -9.01 4.05
CA ILE A 112 4.59 -9.00 2.82
C ILE A 112 6.04 -9.39 3.16
N GLU A 113 6.52 -10.47 2.55
CA GLU A 113 7.90 -11.00 2.70
C GLU A 113 8.99 -10.08 2.12
#